data_AF-A0A6J5UAU3-F1
#
_entry.id   AF-A0A6J5UAU3-F1
#
_cell.length_a   1.000
_cell.length_b   1.000
_cell.length_c   1.000
_cell.angle_alpha   90.00
_cell.angle_beta   90.00
_cell.angle_gamma   90.00
#
_symmetry.space_group_name_H-M   'P 1'
#
loop_
_entity.id
_entity.type
_entity.pdbx_description
1 polymer ?
#
loop_
_entity_poly.entity_id
_entity_poly.type
_entity_poly.pdbx_seq_one_letter_code
_entity_poly.pdbx_strand_id
1 'polypeptide(L)' 'MGLFTHYQLEQLDFPVLYASAKEGWASTTYTKDPPADARNMSRLLDAIISHVPPPTANLEAPFLF' A
#
# COMPACT_ATOMS: atom_id res chain seq x y z
N MET A 1 2.68 -11.03 -37.69
CA MET A 1 1.77 -10.01 -37.14
C MET A 1 1.21 -10.56 -35.83
N GLY A 2 1.61 -9.95 -34.71
CA GLY A 2 0.88 -9.97 -33.43
C GLY A 2 0.93 -11.23 -32.56
N LEU A 3 1.95 -11.35 -31.69
CA LEU A 3 1.85 -11.98 -30.36
C LEU A 3 2.98 -11.45 -29.46
N PHE A 4 3.03 -10.13 -29.17
CA PHE A 4 3.96 -9.55 -28.19
C PHE A 4 3.32 -8.44 -27.34
N THR A 5 2.02 -8.52 -27.07
CA THR A 5 1.32 -7.46 -26.33
C THR A 5 0.38 -8.06 -25.30
N HIS A 6 0.90 -8.41 -24.12
CA HIS A 6 0.06 -8.48 -22.91
C HIS A 6 0.80 -8.30 -21.57
N TYR A 7 2.14 -8.29 -21.52
CA TYR A 7 2.89 -8.34 -20.25
C TYR A 7 3.47 -7.00 -19.75
N GLN A 8 2.98 -5.85 -20.24
CA GLN A 8 3.58 -4.53 -19.92
C GLN A 8 2.67 -3.57 -19.12
N LEU A 9 1.38 -3.86 -18.96
CA LEU A 9 0.45 -2.96 -18.27
C LEU A 9 0.45 -3.10 -16.75
N GLU A 10 0.93 -4.23 -16.21
CA GLU A 10 1.17 -4.40 -14.77
C GLU A 10 2.56 -3.92 -14.34
N GLN A 11 3.21 -3.00 -15.07
CA GLN A 11 4.28 -2.20 -14.48
C GLN A 11 3.74 -1.21 -13.42
N LEU A 12 2.89 -1.72 -12.52
CA LEU A 12 2.99 -1.59 -11.08
C LEU A 12 3.07 -0.15 -10.55
N ASP A 13 1.99 0.60 -10.78
CA ASP A 13 1.68 1.82 -10.04
C ASP A 13 1.43 1.47 -8.56
N PHE A 14 2.52 1.32 -7.79
CA PHE A 14 2.43 1.17 -6.35
C PHE A 14 2.41 2.54 -5.66
N PRO A 15 1.58 2.70 -4.62
CA PRO A 15 1.65 3.90 -3.79
C PRO A 15 3.03 3.99 -3.12
N VAL A 16 3.71 5.11 -3.31
CA VAL A 16 4.98 5.41 -2.63
C VAL A 16 4.70 6.34 -1.45
N LEU A 17 5.19 5.94 -0.27
CA LEU A 17 5.12 6.74 0.95
C LEU A 17 6.53 6.96 1.50
N TYR A 18 6.78 8.16 2.00
CA TYR A 18 7.95 8.50 2.81
C TYR A 18 7.56 8.40 4.27
N ALA A 19 8.39 7.78 5.11
CA ALA A 19 8.08 7.58 6.52
C ALA A 19 9.32 7.58 7.42
N SER A 20 9.10 7.89 8.69
CA SER A 20 10.06 7.66 9.78
C SER A 20 9.40 6.84 10.87
N ALA A 21 9.82 5.58 11.02
CA ALA A 21 9.32 4.72 12.09
C ALA A 21 9.69 5.26 13.48
N LYS A 22 10.91 5.83 13.61
CA LYS A 22 11.40 6.40 14.87
C LYS A 22 10.57 7.60 15.32
N GLU A 23 10.18 8.45 14.38
CA GLU A 23 9.47 9.71 14.66
C GLU A 23 7.94 9.59 14.48
N GLY A 24 7.44 8.40 14.10
CA GLY A 24 6.01 8.10 14.13
C GLY A 24 5.17 8.71 12.99
N TRP A 25 5.74 8.98 11.80
CA TRP A 25 5.01 9.61 10.70
C TRP A 25 5.17 8.96 9.32
N ALA A 26 4.16 9.10 8.46
CA ALA A 26 4.18 8.74 7.03
C ALA A 26 3.50 9.82 6.16
N SER A 27 3.97 10.00 4.92
CA SER A 27 3.52 11.04 3.99
C SER A 27 3.63 10.60 2.53
N THR A 28 2.73 11.09 1.68
CA THR A 28 2.80 10.93 0.20
C THR A 28 3.78 11.88 -0.45
N THR A 29 4.23 12.91 0.27
CA THR A 29 5.23 13.89 -0.20
C THR A 29 6.44 13.86 0.72
N TYR A 30 7.63 13.89 0.13
CA TYR A 30 8.88 13.89 0.88
C TYR A 30 8.95 15.10 1.84
N THR A 31 9.21 14.82 3.11
CA THR A 31 9.51 15.82 4.14
C THR A 31 10.46 15.22 5.17
N LYS A 32 11.18 16.06 5.91
CA LYS A 32 11.98 15.65 7.08
C LYS A 32 11.31 16.03 8.40
N ASP A 33 10.37 16.97 8.34
CA ASP A 33 9.70 17.54 9.51
C ASP A 33 8.25 17.82 9.16
N PRO A 34 7.35 16.82 9.27
CA PRO A 34 5.94 17.05 9.06
C PRO A 34 5.35 17.91 10.19
N PRO A 35 4.34 18.74 9.87
CA PRO A 35 3.54 19.47 10.86
C PRO A 35 3.04 18.56 12.00
N ALA A 36 2.88 19.13 13.20
CA ALA A 36 2.52 18.36 14.39
C ALA A 36 1.20 17.57 14.25
N ASP A 37 0.22 18.13 13.56
CA ASP A 37 -1.06 17.50 13.22
C ASP A 37 -0.94 16.37 12.19
N ALA A 38 0.12 16.38 11.39
CA ALA A 38 0.44 15.36 10.38
C ALA A 38 1.46 14.29 10.88
N ARG A 39 1.96 14.38 12.13
CA ARG A 39 2.88 13.40 12.74
C ARG A 39 2.15 12.15 13.21
N ASN A 40 1.69 11.34 12.27
CA ASN A 40 1.06 10.05 12.55
C ASN A 40 1.25 9.07 11.38
N MET A 41 0.89 7.81 11.62
CA MET A 41 0.99 6.73 10.65
C MET A 41 -0.28 6.48 9.84
N SER A 42 -1.31 7.32 9.97
CA SER A 42 -2.60 7.08 9.30
C SER A 42 -2.44 6.93 7.80
N ARG A 43 -1.57 7.73 7.16
CA ARG A 43 -1.29 7.62 5.71
C ARG A 43 -0.81 6.24 5.27
N LEU A 44 0.00 5.57 6.10
CA LEU A 44 0.47 4.21 5.82
C LEU A 44 -0.68 3.21 5.94
N LEU A 45 -1.44 3.28 7.04
CA LEU A 45 -2.56 2.37 7.30
C LEU A 45 -3.68 2.52 6.26
N ASP A 46 -4.02 3.76 5.91
CA ASP A 46 -5.00 4.09 4.89
C ASP A 46 -4.57 3.55 3.51
N ALA A 47 -3.28 3.66 3.18
CA ALA A 47 -2.74 3.11 1.94
C ALA A 47 -2.85 1.59 1.90
N ILE A 48 -2.55 0.89 3.01
CA ILE A 48 -2.70 -0.56 3.12
C ILE A 48 -4.16 -0.96 2.89
N ILE A 49 -5.10 -0.35 3.61
CA ILE A 49 -6.54 -0.66 3.48
C ILE A 49 -7.02 -0.42 2.04
N SER A 50 -6.53 0.64 1.40
CA SER A 50 -6.99 1.02 0.06
C SER A 50 -6.40 0.17 -1.08
N HIS A 51 -5.20 -0.39 -0.90
CA HIS A 51 -4.47 -1.06 -1.99
C HIS A 51 -4.30 -2.57 -1.79
N VAL A 52 -4.42 -3.07 -0.57
CA VAL A 52 -4.31 -4.51 -0.28
C VAL A 52 -5.71 -5.12 -0.35
N PRO A 53 -6.01 -5.95 -1.37
CA PRO A 53 -7.28 -6.64 -1.42
C PRO A 53 -7.40 -7.60 -0.23
N PRO A 54 -8.62 -7.84 0.27
CA PRO A 54 -8.83 -8.86 1.30
C PRO A 54 -8.42 -10.24 0.78
N PRO A 55 -7.96 -11.14 1.67
CA PRO A 55 -7.65 -12.51 1.27
C PRO A 55 -8.92 -13.22 0.79
N THR A 56 -8.78 -14.04 -0.26
CA THR A 56 -9.85 -14.94 -0.68
C THR A 56 -9.97 -16.08 0.33
N ALA A 57 -11.09 -16.13 1.05
CA ALA A 57 -11.37 -17.19 2.03
C ALA A 57 -12.77 -17.79 1.80
N ASN A 58 -12.89 -19.11 1.96
CA ASN A 58 -14.17 -19.81 1.99
C ASN A 58 -14.54 -20.14 3.43
N LEU A 59 -15.55 -19.46 3.96
CA LEU A 59 -16.01 -19.63 5.34
C LEU A 59 -16.71 -20.97 5.59
N GLU A 60 -17.18 -21.63 4.54
CA GLU A 60 -17.88 -22.92 4.61
C GLU A 60 -16.94 -24.12 4.40
N ALA A 61 -15.68 -23.87 4.01
CA ALA A 61 -14.69 -24.93 3.85
C ALA A 61 -14.19 -25.42 5.23
N PRO A 62 -13.74 -26.68 5.33
CA PRO A 62 -12.98 -27.12 6.49
C PRO A 62 -11.80 -26.18 6.75
N PHE A 63 -11.50 -25.94 8.02
CA PHE A 63 -10.40 -25.08 8.43
C PHE A 63 -9.05 -25.61 7.90
N LEU A 64 -8.28 -24.73 7.25
CA LEU A 64 -6.97 -25.00 6.68
C LEU A 64 -5.99 -23.89 7.11
N PHE A 65 -4.75 -24.27 7.44
CA PHE A 65 -3.63 -23.35 7.72
C PHE A 65 -2.75 -23.17 6.49
#